data_AF-A0A965PIX5-F1
#
_entry.id   AF-A0A965PIX5-F1
#
_cell.length_a   1.000
_cell.length_b   1.000
_cell.length_c   1.000
_cell.angle_alpha   90.00
_cell.angle_beta   90.00
_cell.angle_gamma   90.00
#
_symmetry.space_group_name_H-M   'P 1'
#
loop_
_entity.id
_entity.type
_entity.pdbx_description
1 polymer ?
#
loop_
_entity_poly.entity_id
_entity_poly.type
_entity_poly.pdbx_seq_one_letter_code
_entity_poly.pdbx_strand_id
1 'polypeptide(L)'
;MTPDAAPFSLSLPEGEAGPLVFASPHSGAGIPEDMAAAAGLAEASLRSAEDVGVDRLVASGPRRGAPLIAGAFSRSYVDLNRAPEELDPALIEGCDAGNVSAKTAAGFGVIPRKAGDGTALYDRRLTLEEARARLARAHGPYHAALAELMAA
;
A
#
# COMPACT_ATOMS: atom_id res chain seq x y z
N MET A 1 14.99 2.17 -12.36
CA MET A 1 14.51 0.97 -13.06
C MET A 1 14.57 -0.25 -12.17
N THR A 2 13.64 -0.35 -11.21
CA THR A 2 13.22 -1.65 -10.69
C THR A 2 12.26 -2.26 -11.72
N PRO A 3 12.43 -3.54 -12.11
CA PRO A 3 11.48 -4.21 -13.00
C PRO A 3 10.06 -4.14 -12.40
N ASP A 4 9.05 -4.38 -13.24
CA ASP A 4 7.64 -4.39 -12.87
C ASP A 4 7.40 -5.47 -11.79
N ALA A 5 7.62 -5.09 -10.53
CA ALA A 5 7.60 -6.01 -9.40
C ALA A 5 6.16 -6.38 -9.08
N ALA A 6 5.93 -7.65 -8.75
CA ALA A 6 4.63 -8.10 -8.27
C ALA A 6 4.16 -7.21 -7.11
N PRO A 7 2.87 -6.83 -7.04
CA PRO A 7 2.37 -5.88 -6.03
C PRO A 7 2.43 -6.41 -4.59
N PHE A 8 2.62 -7.72 -4.44
CA PHE A 8 2.76 -8.40 -3.16
C PHE A 8 3.55 -9.70 -3.33
N SER A 9 4.06 -10.21 -2.22
CA SER A 9 4.55 -11.58 -2.10
C SER A 9 3.54 -12.43 -1.34
N LEU A 10 3.38 -13.69 -1.75
CA LEU A 10 2.52 -14.67 -1.08
C LEU A 10 3.34 -15.92 -0.74
N SER A 11 3.37 -16.27 0.54
CA SER A 11 3.95 -17.52 1.04
C SER A 11 2.83 -18.42 1.54
N LEU A 12 2.57 -19.52 0.82
CA LEU A 12 1.57 -20.51 1.18
C LEU A 12 2.10 -21.45 2.27
N PRO A 13 1.21 -22.10 3.05
CA PRO A 13 1.62 -23.08 4.05
C PRO A 13 2.44 -24.23 3.46
N GLU A 14 3.40 -24.73 4.23
CA GLU A 14 4.19 -25.93 3.85
C GLU A 14 3.40 -27.24 4.04
N GLY A 15 2.27 -27.18 4.74
CA GLY A 15 1.37 -28.31 5.03
C GLY A 15 -0.09 -27.89 4.93
N GLU A 16 -0.96 -28.50 5.75
CA GLU A 16 -2.38 -28.15 5.80
C GLU A 16 -2.57 -26.70 6.27
N ALA A 17 -3.46 -25.96 5.60
CA ALA A 17 -3.79 -24.60 5.98
C ALA A 17 -4.63 -24.59 7.26
N GLY A 18 -4.23 -23.74 8.22
CA GLY A 18 -4.99 -23.47 9.44
C GLY A 18 -5.94 -22.28 9.27
N PRO A 19 -6.68 -21.89 10.33
CA PRO A 19 -7.70 -20.85 10.27
C PRO A 19 -7.14 -19.42 10.31
N LEU A 20 -5.84 -19.23 10.13
CA LEU A 20 -5.16 -17.94 10.31
C LEU A 20 -4.50 -17.51 9.01
N VAL A 21 -4.65 -16.24 8.67
CA VAL A 21 -3.92 -15.58 7.58
C VAL A 21 -3.09 -14.43 8.18
N PHE A 22 -1.81 -14.36 7.85
CA PHE A 22 -0.98 -13.22 8.18
C PHE A 22 -0.91 -12.25 7.00
N ALA A 23 -1.25 -11.00 7.27
CA ALA A 23 -1.22 -9.92 6.29
C ALA A 23 -0.26 -8.81 6.76
N SER A 24 0.72 -8.48 5.91
CA SER A 24 1.70 -7.44 6.16
C SER A 24 1.65 -6.36 5.05
N PRO A 25 0.65 -5.47 5.09
CA PRO A 25 0.37 -4.51 4.03
C PRO A 25 1.44 -3.42 3.86
N HIS A 26 2.27 -3.16 4.87
CA HIS A 26 3.19 -2.01 4.91
C HIS A 26 4.67 -2.38 5.06
N SER A 27 5.04 -3.65 4.83
CA SER A 27 6.45 -4.07 4.87
C SER A 27 7.21 -3.77 3.59
N GLY A 28 6.50 -3.46 2.51
CA GLY A 28 7.08 -3.10 1.22
C GLY A 28 7.76 -1.75 1.25
N ALA A 29 8.87 -1.62 0.52
CA ALA A 29 9.62 -0.38 0.33
C ALA A 29 9.68 0.04 -1.15
N GLY A 30 9.00 -0.68 -2.04
CA GLY A 30 9.00 -0.39 -3.46
C GLY A 30 8.36 0.98 -3.75
N ILE A 31 9.07 1.83 -4.50
CA ILE A 31 8.58 3.11 -4.99
C ILE A 31 8.56 3.06 -6.52
N PRO A 32 7.41 2.75 -7.13
CA PRO A 32 7.26 2.72 -8.57
C PRO A 32 7.57 4.06 -9.24
N GLU A 33 8.09 4.03 -10.48
CA GLU A 33 8.46 5.25 -11.22
C GLU A 33 7.24 6.17 -11.52
N ASP A 34 6.05 5.58 -11.70
CA ASP A 34 4.76 6.26 -11.84
C ASP A 34 4.25 6.89 -10.52
N MET A 35 4.95 6.70 -9.39
CA MET A 35 4.73 7.53 -8.21
C MET A 35 5.02 9.00 -8.55
N ALA A 36 6.07 9.27 -9.35
CA ALA A 36 6.48 10.63 -9.71
C ALA A 36 6.49 11.58 -8.49
N ALA A 37 7.11 11.13 -7.40
CA ALA A 37 7.20 11.88 -6.15
C ALA A 37 7.95 13.21 -6.37
N ALA A 38 7.68 14.20 -5.51
CA ALA A 38 8.29 15.52 -5.62
C ALA A 38 9.82 15.45 -5.68
N ALA A 39 10.41 16.27 -6.55
CA ALA A 39 11.86 16.28 -6.73
C ALA A 39 12.58 16.70 -5.43
N GLY A 40 13.67 16.00 -5.09
CA GLY A 40 14.48 16.32 -3.91
C GLY A 40 13.93 15.80 -2.58
N LEU A 41 12.89 14.96 -2.59
CA LEU A 41 12.46 14.25 -1.39
C LEU A 41 13.58 13.35 -0.86
N ALA A 42 13.87 13.49 0.43
CA ALA A 42 14.79 12.60 1.11
C ALA A 42 14.20 11.18 1.14
N GLU A 43 15.05 10.17 0.91
CA GLU A 43 14.65 8.77 1.01
C GLU A 43 14.04 8.46 2.39
N ALA A 44 14.59 9.05 3.46
CA ALA A 44 14.07 8.92 4.81
C ALA A 44 12.60 9.34 4.94
N SER A 45 12.16 10.38 4.21
CA SER A 45 10.77 10.84 4.21
C SER A 45 9.85 9.86 3.47
N LEU A 46 10.29 9.34 2.31
CA LEU A 46 9.50 8.32 1.59
C LEU A 46 9.27 7.05 2.42
N ARG A 47 10.23 6.76 3.32
CA ARG A 47 10.23 5.59 4.19
C ARG A 47 9.69 5.86 5.59
N SER A 48 9.35 7.10 5.93
CA SER A 48 9.09 7.52 7.31
C SER A 48 7.79 6.94 7.89
N ALA A 49 6.97 6.28 7.06
CA ALA A 49 5.73 5.64 7.46
C ALA A 49 5.76 4.10 7.32
N GLU A 50 6.87 3.53 6.86
CA GLU A 50 7.01 2.08 6.65
C GLU A 50 6.93 1.31 7.97
N ASP A 51 6.21 0.19 7.96
CA ASP A 51 6.18 -0.75 9.09
C ASP A 51 7.31 -1.78 8.89
N VAL A 52 8.56 -1.30 8.94
CA VAL A 52 9.75 -2.05 8.51
C VAL A 52 9.90 -3.37 9.28
N GLY A 53 9.94 -4.48 8.54
CA GLY A 53 10.28 -5.81 9.08
C GLY A 53 9.12 -6.55 9.75
N VAL A 54 7.88 -6.05 9.66
CA VAL A 54 6.71 -6.77 10.19
C VAL A 54 6.52 -8.10 9.47
N ASP A 55 6.74 -8.17 8.16
CA ASP A 55 6.78 -9.40 7.37
C ASP A 55 7.74 -10.44 7.96
N ARG A 56 8.92 -10.01 8.40
CA ARG A 56 9.94 -10.88 9.00
C ARG A 56 9.53 -11.40 10.37
N LEU A 57 8.85 -10.57 11.17
CA LEU A 57 8.32 -10.99 12.48
C LEU A 57 7.34 -12.15 12.34
N VAL A 58 6.54 -12.17 11.27
CA VAL A 58 5.52 -13.20 11.02
C VAL A 58 5.93 -14.26 9.99
N ALA A 59 7.18 -14.22 9.50
CA ALA A 59 7.68 -15.11 8.43
C ALA A 59 7.66 -16.61 8.78
N SER A 60 7.49 -16.97 10.06
CA SER A 60 7.33 -18.37 10.47
C SER A 60 5.90 -18.91 10.31
N GLY A 61 4.92 -18.07 9.98
CA GLY A 61 3.51 -18.44 9.81
C GLY A 61 3.29 -19.61 8.85
N PRO A 62 3.85 -19.59 7.62
CA PRO A 62 3.66 -20.65 6.64
C PRO A 62 4.08 -22.04 7.13
N ARG A 63 5.14 -22.13 7.95
CA ARG A 63 5.59 -23.37 8.61
C ARG A 63 4.62 -23.90 9.67
N ARG A 64 3.62 -23.10 10.05
CA ARG A 64 2.62 -23.41 11.08
C ARG A 64 1.20 -23.42 10.53
N GLY A 65 1.04 -23.50 9.20
CA GLY A 65 -0.27 -23.56 8.56
C GLY A 65 -0.87 -22.18 8.21
N ALA A 66 -0.21 -21.07 8.53
CA ALA A 66 -0.75 -19.73 8.27
C ALA A 66 -0.13 -19.11 7.01
N PRO A 67 -0.85 -18.95 5.89
CA PRO A 67 -0.33 -18.20 4.75
C PRO A 67 0.07 -16.78 5.15
N LEU A 68 1.10 -16.25 4.49
CA LEU A 68 1.59 -14.88 4.65
C LEU A 68 1.50 -14.13 3.33
N ILE A 69 0.72 -13.05 3.31
CA ILE A 69 0.72 -12.06 2.22
C ILE A 69 1.39 -10.77 2.70
N ALA A 70 2.30 -10.20 1.89
CA ALA A 70 2.98 -8.95 2.21
C ALA A 70 3.01 -8.01 1.00
N GLY A 71 2.64 -6.75 1.19
CA GLY A 71 2.68 -5.73 0.14
C GLY A 71 4.11 -5.43 -0.30
N ALA A 72 4.33 -5.23 -1.61
CA ALA A 72 5.66 -4.96 -2.15
C ALA A 72 6.00 -3.46 -2.19
N PHE A 73 4.99 -2.60 -2.33
CA PHE A 73 5.17 -1.16 -2.42
C PHE A 73 5.10 -0.48 -1.06
N SER A 74 5.81 0.64 -0.93
CA SER A 74 5.68 1.51 0.23
C SER A 74 4.26 2.03 0.35
N ARG A 75 3.76 2.14 1.58
CA ARG A 75 2.44 2.75 1.83
C ARG A 75 2.37 4.21 1.36
N SER A 76 3.51 4.88 1.17
CA SER A 76 3.59 6.22 0.58
C SER A 76 3.12 6.26 -0.88
N TYR A 77 3.15 5.12 -1.58
CA TYR A 77 2.59 4.96 -2.92
C TYR A 77 1.10 4.65 -2.88
N VAL A 78 0.71 3.58 -2.17
CA VAL A 78 -0.67 3.17 -1.89
C VAL A 78 -0.73 2.55 -0.50
N ASP A 79 -1.59 3.06 0.37
CA ASP A 79 -1.83 2.51 1.71
C ASP A 79 -2.84 1.35 1.60
N LEU A 80 -2.34 0.11 1.66
CA LEU A 80 -3.15 -1.10 1.54
C LEU A 80 -4.12 -1.32 2.73
N ASN A 81 -3.99 -0.54 3.81
CA ASN A 81 -4.90 -0.54 4.97
C ASN A 81 -5.96 0.57 4.91
N ARG A 82 -6.12 1.23 3.77
CA ARG A 82 -7.21 2.17 3.48
C ARG A 82 -8.19 1.56 2.48
N ALA A 83 -9.45 1.97 2.58
CA ALA A 83 -10.43 1.60 1.57
C ALA A 83 -10.10 2.29 0.23
N PRO A 84 -10.32 1.65 -0.93
CA PRO A 84 -9.96 2.22 -2.22
C PRO A 84 -10.74 3.51 -2.56
N GLU A 85 -11.85 3.76 -1.87
CA GLU A 85 -12.66 4.98 -1.99
C GLU A 85 -12.12 6.16 -1.15
N GLU A 86 -11.13 5.95 -0.26
CA GLU A 86 -10.53 7.00 0.58
C GLU A 86 -9.55 7.89 -0.20
N LEU A 87 -9.98 8.37 -1.37
CA LEU A 87 -9.25 9.31 -2.23
C LEU A 87 -9.27 10.72 -1.63
N ASP A 88 -8.15 11.44 -1.73
CA ASP A 88 -7.99 12.81 -1.22
C ASP A 88 -8.27 13.84 -2.33
N PRO A 89 -9.38 14.60 -2.30
CA PRO A 89 -9.75 15.57 -3.33
C PRO A 89 -8.80 16.77 -3.40
N ALA A 90 -8.01 17.03 -2.36
CA ALA A 90 -6.98 18.05 -2.41
C ALA A 90 -5.65 17.54 -2.99
N LEU A 91 -5.49 16.22 -3.18
CA LEU A 91 -4.39 15.64 -3.97
C LEU A 91 -4.84 15.30 -5.41
N ILE A 92 -6.03 14.72 -5.57
CA ILE A 92 -6.49 14.08 -6.81
C ILE A 92 -7.53 14.97 -7.48
N GLU A 93 -7.32 15.24 -8.77
CA GLU A 93 -8.25 15.96 -9.62
C GLU A 93 -9.39 15.06 -10.09
N GLY A 94 -10.63 15.54 -9.98
CA GLY A 94 -11.80 14.85 -10.50
C GLY A 94 -12.34 13.71 -9.61
N CYS A 95 -11.78 13.48 -8.43
CA CYS A 95 -12.44 12.61 -7.44
C CYS A 95 -13.53 13.36 -6.67
N ASP A 96 -14.48 12.61 -6.10
CA ASP A 96 -15.57 13.20 -5.32
C ASP A 96 -15.02 13.96 -4.10
N ALA A 97 -15.52 15.17 -3.89
CA ALA A 97 -15.15 16.04 -2.78
C ALA A 97 -16.10 15.90 -1.58
N GLY A 98 -16.93 14.84 -1.55
CA GLY A 98 -17.83 14.51 -0.45
C GLY A 98 -17.12 14.33 0.90
N ASN A 99 -17.83 13.73 1.86
CA ASN A 99 -17.31 13.60 3.23
C ASN A 99 -16.07 12.70 3.28
N VAL A 100 -14.89 13.33 3.35
CA VAL A 100 -13.61 12.64 3.56
C VAL A 100 -13.39 12.34 5.04
N SER A 101 -12.71 11.22 5.33
CA SER A 101 -12.32 10.88 6.69
C SER A 101 -11.32 11.90 7.25
N ALA A 102 -11.24 12.04 8.57
CA ALA A 102 -10.26 12.93 9.21
C ALA A 102 -8.81 12.59 8.82
N LYS A 103 -8.52 11.31 8.56
CA LYS A 103 -7.20 10.86 8.09
C LYS A 103 -6.93 11.29 6.65
N THR A 104 -7.90 11.12 5.75
CA THR A 104 -7.79 11.59 4.36
C THR A 104 -7.63 13.11 4.32
N ALA A 105 -8.43 13.86 5.08
CA ALA A 105 -8.29 15.31 5.20
C ALA A 105 -6.88 15.75 5.67
N ALA A 106 -6.28 14.99 6.60
CA ALA A 106 -4.92 15.23 7.06
C ALA A 106 -3.83 14.91 6.01
N GLY A 107 -4.17 14.20 4.92
CA GLY A 107 -3.26 13.80 3.84
C GLY A 107 -2.86 12.32 3.86
N PHE A 108 -3.57 11.48 4.60
CA PHE A 108 -3.26 10.04 4.81
C PHE A 108 -4.39 9.13 4.30
N GLY A 109 -4.94 9.46 3.12
CA GLY A 109 -5.88 8.62 2.38
C GLY A 109 -5.21 7.41 1.72
N VAL A 110 -5.93 6.69 0.86
CA VAL A 110 -5.42 5.47 0.18
C VAL A 110 -4.23 5.75 -0.72
N ILE A 111 -4.16 6.96 -1.30
CA ILE A 111 -2.93 7.50 -1.89
C ILE A 111 -2.54 8.70 -1.00
N PRO A 112 -1.53 8.55 -0.13
CA PRO A 112 -1.18 9.61 0.81
C PRO A 112 -0.64 10.84 0.08
N ARG A 113 -1.10 12.03 0.47
CA ARG A 113 -0.51 13.31 0.05
C ARG A 113 0.76 13.64 0.83
N LYS A 114 0.88 13.10 2.05
CA LYS A 114 2.00 13.35 2.96
C LYS A 114 2.67 12.05 3.41
N ALA A 115 3.97 12.13 3.62
CA ALA A 115 4.77 11.12 4.31
C ALA A 115 4.45 11.07 5.80
N GLY A 116 4.94 10.04 6.50
CA GLY A 116 4.73 9.88 7.95
C GLY A 116 5.35 11.01 8.80
N ASP A 117 6.37 11.67 8.29
CA ASP A 117 6.99 12.86 8.91
C ASP A 117 6.25 14.17 8.58
N GLY A 118 5.18 14.10 7.79
CA GLY A 118 4.36 15.24 7.37
C GLY A 118 4.81 15.91 6.08
N THR A 119 5.94 15.51 5.49
CA THR A 119 6.45 16.06 4.23
C THR A 119 5.48 15.79 3.09
N ALA A 120 5.24 16.79 2.23
CA ALA A 120 4.40 16.61 1.05
C ALA A 120 5.08 15.66 0.05
N LEU A 121 4.36 14.63 -0.40
CA LEU A 121 4.90 13.63 -1.34
C LEU A 121 4.88 14.09 -2.80
N TYR A 122 4.08 15.11 -3.11
CA TYR A 122 3.87 15.63 -4.46
C TYR A 122 3.93 17.16 -4.46
N ASP A 123 4.47 17.72 -5.54
CA ASP A 123 4.48 19.14 -5.86
C ASP A 123 3.40 19.51 -6.91
N ARG A 124 2.64 18.50 -7.36
CA ARG A 124 1.50 18.61 -8.26
C ARG A 124 0.33 17.79 -7.74
N ARG A 125 -0.84 18.01 -8.35
CA ARG A 125 -1.98 17.12 -8.19
C ARG A 125 -1.86 15.91 -9.12
N LEU A 126 -2.53 14.83 -8.73
CA LEU A 126 -2.67 13.62 -9.54
C LEU A 126 -3.99 13.66 -10.30
N THR A 127 -4.03 13.06 -11.49
CA THR A 127 -5.30 12.82 -12.17
C THR A 127 -6.03 11.63 -11.54
N LEU A 128 -7.35 11.56 -11.72
CA LEU A 128 -8.12 10.39 -11.31
C LEU A 128 -7.66 9.11 -12.02
N GLU A 129 -7.18 9.22 -13.26
CA GLU A 129 -6.64 8.08 -14.02
C GLU A 129 -5.36 7.54 -13.38
N GLU A 130 -4.42 8.42 -13.00
CA GLU A 130 -3.22 8.03 -12.26
C GLU A 130 -3.61 7.32 -10.96
N ALA A 131 -4.54 7.87 -10.18
CA ALA A 131 -5.01 7.26 -8.94
C ALA A 131 -5.58 5.85 -9.16
N ARG A 132 -6.44 5.69 -10.18
CA ARG A 132 -7.03 4.39 -10.54
C ARG A 132 -5.98 3.39 -11.00
N ALA A 133 -5.01 3.82 -11.79
CA ALA A 133 -3.92 2.95 -12.24
C ALA A 133 -3.11 2.41 -11.06
N ARG A 134 -2.79 3.25 -10.07
CA ARG A 134 -2.09 2.82 -8.86
C ARG A 134 -2.90 1.81 -8.03
N LEU A 135 -4.19 2.06 -7.85
CA LEU A 135 -5.09 1.12 -7.15
C LEU A 135 -5.21 -0.21 -7.89
N ALA A 136 -5.36 -0.18 -9.21
CA ALA A 136 -5.42 -1.38 -10.04
C ALA A 136 -4.10 -2.18 -10.02
N ARG A 137 -2.96 -1.48 -9.89
CA ARG A 137 -1.64 -2.11 -9.80
C ARG A 137 -1.37 -2.72 -8.44
N ALA A 138 -1.73 -2.04 -7.35
CA ALA A 138 -1.34 -2.43 -5.99
C ALA A 138 -2.50 -2.94 -5.13
N HIS A 139 -3.54 -2.12 -4.96
CA HIS A 139 -4.63 -2.37 -4.01
C HIS A 139 -5.50 -3.56 -4.42
N GLY A 140 -6.02 -3.52 -5.65
CA GLY A 140 -6.93 -4.55 -6.17
C GLY A 140 -6.33 -5.96 -6.12
N PRO A 141 -5.14 -6.20 -6.70
CA PRO A 141 -4.50 -7.52 -6.67
C PRO A 141 -4.22 -8.03 -5.26
N TYR A 142 -3.73 -7.15 -4.35
CA TYR A 142 -3.46 -7.54 -2.96
C TYR A 142 -4.73 -7.96 -2.23
N HIS A 143 -5.80 -7.17 -2.33
CA HIS A 143 -7.06 -7.45 -1.63
C HIS A 143 -7.83 -8.62 -2.24
N ALA A 144 -7.71 -8.85 -3.55
CA ALA A 144 -8.24 -10.06 -4.19
C ALA A 144 -7.56 -11.32 -3.64
N ALA A 145 -6.23 -11.35 -3.60
CA ALA A 145 -5.48 -12.47 -3.04
C ALA A 145 -5.76 -12.67 -1.53
N LEU A 146 -5.85 -11.59 -0.75
CA LEU A 146 -6.21 -11.67 0.66
C LEU A 146 -7.63 -12.25 0.85
N ALA A 147 -8.60 -11.84 0.04
CA ALA A 147 -9.95 -12.37 0.09
C ALA A 147 -10.01 -13.87 -0.24
N GLU A 148 -9.24 -14.32 -1.24
CA GLU A 148 -9.11 -15.75 -1.56
C GLU A 148 -8.56 -16.56 -0.38
N LEU A 149 -7.52 -16.05 0.29
CA LEU A 149 -6.96 -16.70 1.48
C LEU A 149 -7.93 -16.76 2.65
N MET A 150 -8.78 -15.74 2.81
CA MET A 150 -9.77 -15.68 3.89
C MET A 150 -11.00 -16.57 3.64
N ALA A 151 -11.23 -16.99 2.39
CA ALA A 151 -12.36 -17.82 1.99
C ALA A 151 -12.01 -19.33 1.90
N ALA A 152 -10.73 -19.67 1.92
CA ALA A 152 -10.21 -21.04 1.92
C ALA A 152 -10.39 -21.73 3.28
#